data_AF-A0A7S1VWI6-F1
#
_entry.id   AF-A0A7S1VWI6-F1
#
_cell.length_a   1.000
_cell.length_b   1.000
_cell.length_c   1.000
_cell.angle_alpha   90.00
_cell.angle_beta   90.00
_cell.angle_gamma   90.00
#
_symmetry.space_group_name_H-M   'P 1'
#
loop_
_entity.id
_entity.type
_entity.pdbx_description
1 polymer ?
#
loop_
_entity_poly.entity_id
_entity_poly.type
_entity_poly.pdbx_seq_one_letter_code
_entity_poly.pdbx_strand_id
1 'polypeptide(L)'
;GRSFVCNNLIATGGRCDDEFDDDSVVEYEESFLELPCSPALFGPTSPKLLPPTGIVVEDVLHGLDEYGALSCPNDPRPPDQCSADDGNDADGGVRLVGRGMCTFQSKAQRQHELYGAEAVIVINMVEEELFLMAHGGTDDGMVDTPVTVLVTGLDGEDMGHLIESVGDTHPWITSLIGRVRIRPQVLKKDGSGVVRLGRDFDD
;
A
#
# COMPACT_ATOMS: atom_id res chain seq x y z
N GLY A 1 25.09 5.83 -0.99
CA GLY A 1 23.81 5.50 -0.32
C GLY A 1 22.98 4.66 -1.27
N ARG A 2 22.11 3.80 -0.75
CA ARG A 2 21.04 3.20 -1.55
C ARG A 2 19.89 4.21 -1.55
N SER A 3 19.44 4.61 -2.74
CA SER A 3 18.18 5.35 -2.90
C SER A 3 17.09 4.35 -3.26
N PHE A 4 15.82 4.70 -3.11
CA PHE A 4 14.70 3.85 -3.47
C PHE A 4 13.70 4.67 -4.27
N VAL A 5 13.04 4.05 -5.23
CA VAL A 5 11.84 4.59 -5.85
C VAL A 5 10.67 3.73 -5.44
N CYS A 6 9.64 4.41 -5.00
CA CYS A 6 8.39 3.84 -4.55
C CYS A 6 7.29 4.46 -5.40
N ASN A 7 6.56 3.61 -6.11
CA ASN A 7 5.38 4.00 -6.87
C ASN A 7 4.22 3.13 -6.38
N ASN A 8 3.08 3.76 -6.14
CA ASN A 8 1.82 3.05 -5.99
C ASN A 8 1.05 3.17 -7.30
N LEU A 9 0.38 2.09 -7.69
CA LEU A 9 -0.47 2.03 -8.86
C LEU A 9 -1.83 1.53 -8.39
N ILE A 10 -2.91 2.25 -8.73
CA ILE A 10 -4.27 1.74 -8.55
C ILE A 10 -4.83 1.42 -9.91
N ALA A 11 -5.39 0.23 -10.06
CA ALA A 11 -6.09 -0.22 -11.25
C ALA A 11 -7.50 -0.69 -10.87
N THR A 12 -8.49 -0.38 -11.73
CA THR A 12 -9.86 -0.90 -11.60
C THR A 12 -9.92 -2.29 -12.23
N GLY A 13 -10.11 -3.32 -11.41
CA GLY A 13 -10.29 -4.70 -11.86
C GLY A 13 -11.77 -5.06 -11.93
N GLY A 14 -12.27 -5.38 -13.12
CA GLY A 14 -13.64 -5.91 -13.28
C GLY A 14 -13.64 -7.43 -13.25
N ARG A 15 -14.38 -8.05 -12.33
CA ARG A 15 -14.93 -9.40 -12.54
C ARG A 15 -16.06 -9.72 -11.56
N CYS A 16 -17.20 -10.10 -12.13
CA CYS A 16 -17.99 -11.28 -11.79
C CYS A 16 -19.16 -11.35 -12.77
N ASP A 17 -19.02 -12.14 -13.83
CA ASP A 17 -20.16 -12.69 -14.56
C ASP A 17 -19.81 -14.13 -14.93
N ASP A 18 -20.30 -15.09 -14.13
CA ASP A 18 -20.13 -16.53 -14.35
C ASP A 18 -21.10 -17.09 -15.41
N GLU A 19 -21.91 -16.26 -16.08
CA GLU A 19 -22.96 -16.71 -17.01
C GLU A 19 -23.13 -15.84 -18.27
N PHE A 20 -22.06 -15.27 -18.82
CA PHE A 20 -22.14 -14.67 -20.17
C PHE A 20 -21.66 -15.66 -21.25
N ASP A 21 -22.62 -16.39 -21.82
CA ASP A 21 -22.53 -17.00 -23.15
C ASP A 21 -22.53 -15.90 -24.23
N ASP A 22 -21.46 -15.11 -24.36
CA ASP A 22 -21.21 -14.32 -25.58
C ASP A 22 -19.74 -13.90 -25.68
N ASP A 23 -19.15 -14.03 -26.86
CA ASP A 23 -17.73 -13.76 -27.18
C ASP A 23 -17.33 -12.26 -27.11
N SER A 24 -18.04 -11.44 -26.33
CA SER A 24 -17.73 -10.01 -26.19
C SER A 24 -16.55 -9.81 -25.24
N VAL A 25 -15.36 -9.65 -25.82
CA VAL A 25 -14.19 -9.09 -25.13
C VAL A 25 -14.54 -7.67 -24.70
N VAL A 26 -14.81 -7.47 -23.41
CA VAL A 26 -14.90 -6.14 -22.84
C VAL A 26 -13.47 -5.60 -22.77
N GLU A 27 -13.14 -4.64 -23.64
CA GLU A 27 -11.91 -3.85 -23.51
C GLU A 27 -12.10 -2.91 -22.31
N TYR A 28 -11.33 -3.13 -21.25
CA TYR A 28 -11.31 -2.25 -20.09
C TYR A 28 -10.27 -1.15 -20.34
N GLU A 29 -10.67 0.11 -20.17
CA GLU A 29 -9.70 1.19 -20.01
C GLU A 29 -9.11 1.09 -18.60
N GLU A 30 -7.92 0.49 -18.51
CA GLU A 30 -7.13 0.52 -17.29
C GLU A 30 -6.69 1.97 -17.04
N SER A 31 -7.33 2.63 -16.08
CA SER A 31 -6.82 3.90 -15.55
C SER A 31 -5.78 3.60 -14.49
N PHE A 32 -4.62 4.22 -14.64
CA PHE A 32 -3.47 4.03 -13.77
C PHE A 32 -3.16 5.35 -13.06
N LEU A 33 -3.23 5.33 -11.73
CA LEU A 33 -2.78 6.44 -10.90
C LEU A 33 -1.42 6.09 -10.29
N GLU A 34 -0.34 6.66 -10.82
CA GLU A 34 1.01 6.51 -10.28
C GLU A 34 1.30 7.60 -9.23
N LEU A 35 1.51 7.19 -7.98
CA LEU A 35 1.71 8.11 -6.85
C LEU A 35 3.11 7.96 -6.24
N PRO A 36 3.78 9.07 -5.88
CA PRO A 36 5.04 9.01 -5.16
C PRO A 36 4.84 8.47 -3.74
N CYS A 37 5.77 7.64 -3.26
CA CYS A 37 5.74 7.18 -1.87
C CYS A 37 7.11 7.14 -1.20
N SER A 38 7.09 7.03 0.13
CA SER A 38 8.26 6.88 0.99
C SER A 38 8.21 5.51 1.69
N PRO A 39 9.15 4.59 1.43
CA PRO A 39 9.14 3.27 2.05
C PRO A 39 9.49 3.35 3.54
N ALA A 40 8.94 2.44 4.33
CA ALA A 40 9.35 2.27 5.71
C ALA A 40 10.80 1.77 5.83
N LEU A 41 11.47 2.14 6.92
CA LEU A 41 12.82 1.65 7.25
C LEU A 41 12.80 0.38 8.13
N PHE A 42 11.64 -0.26 8.27
CA PHE A 42 11.42 -1.50 9.02
C PHE A 42 10.81 -2.58 8.13
N GLY A 43 10.79 -3.83 8.61
CA GLY A 43 10.16 -4.93 7.89
C GLY A 43 10.79 -5.20 6.50
N PRO A 44 10.02 -5.77 5.57
CA PRO A 44 10.50 -6.11 4.22
C PRO A 44 11.02 -4.90 3.41
N THR A 45 10.56 -3.69 3.73
CA THR A 45 10.95 -2.45 3.04
C THR A 45 12.26 -1.86 3.56
N SER A 46 12.79 -2.39 4.67
CA SER A 46 14.06 -1.95 5.21
C SER A 46 15.21 -2.10 4.20
N PRO A 47 16.10 -1.09 4.04
CA PRO A 47 17.25 -1.15 3.13
C PRO A 47 18.18 -2.35 3.29
N LYS A 48 18.18 -2.97 4.48
CA LYS A 48 18.97 -4.18 4.81
C LYS A 48 18.31 -5.45 4.27
N LEU A 49 16.98 -5.48 4.20
CA LEU A 49 16.17 -6.65 3.87
C LEU A 49 15.61 -6.59 2.44
N LEU A 50 15.57 -5.40 1.82
CA LEU A 50 15.05 -5.23 0.47
C LEU A 50 15.89 -6.04 -0.54
N PRO A 51 15.28 -6.95 -1.32
CA PRO A 51 15.98 -7.71 -2.35
C PRO A 51 16.50 -6.80 -3.48
N PRO A 52 17.54 -7.22 -4.22
CA PRO A 52 18.09 -6.44 -5.34
C PRO A 52 17.09 -6.13 -6.45
N THR A 53 16.08 -6.98 -6.62
CA THR A 53 14.99 -6.82 -7.60
C THR A 53 13.92 -5.82 -7.15
N GLY A 54 13.94 -5.42 -5.88
CA GLY A 54 12.84 -4.72 -5.25
C GLY A 54 11.68 -5.65 -4.86
N ILE A 55 10.63 -5.05 -4.31
CA ILE A 55 9.42 -5.72 -3.87
C ILE A 55 8.25 -5.15 -4.68
N VAL A 56 7.33 -6.03 -5.06
CA VAL A 56 6.04 -5.70 -5.66
C VAL A 56 4.97 -6.46 -4.87
N VAL A 57 4.00 -5.74 -4.33
CA VAL A 57 2.76 -6.30 -3.79
C VAL A 57 1.64 -5.80 -4.68
N GLU A 58 0.76 -6.69 -5.11
CA GLU A 58 -0.38 -6.38 -5.96
C GLU A 58 -1.56 -7.20 -5.49
N ASP A 59 -2.56 -6.52 -4.94
CA ASP A 59 -3.70 -7.18 -4.30
C ASP A 59 -4.88 -6.20 -4.18
N VAL A 60 -6.01 -6.66 -3.65
CA VAL A 60 -7.21 -5.85 -3.42
C VAL A 60 -6.88 -4.67 -2.51
N LEU A 61 -7.23 -3.47 -2.97
CA LEU A 61 -7.09 -2.23 -2.22
C LEU A 61 -8.33 -2.01 -1.36
N HIS A 62 -8.14 -1.98 -0.05
CA HIS A 62 -9.18 -1.62 0.90
C HIS A 62 -8.97 -0.19 1.39
N GLY A 63 -10.04 0.60 1.31
CA GLY A 63 -10.06 1.98 1.76
C GLY A 63 -9.93 2.15 3.27
N LEU A 64 -9.98 3.40 3.72
CA LEU A 64 -10.04 3.74 5.15
C LEU A 64 -11.39 3.27 5.70
N ASP A 65 -11.39 2.23 6.53
CA ASP A 65 -12.54 1.91 7.35
C ASP A 65 -12.61 2.86 8.56
N GLU A 66 -13.81 2.97 9.13
CA GLU A 66 -14.08 3.82 10.31
C GLU A 66 -13.19 3.48 11.53
N TYR A 67 -12.54 2.30 11.53
CA TYR A 67 -11.62 1.82 12.57
C TYR A 67 -10.13 1.84 12.18
N GLY A 68 -9.79 1.81 10.88
CA GLY A 68 -8.43 1.77 10.35
C GLY A 68 -7.86 3.12 9.98
N ALA A 69 -8.67 4.19 10.05
CA ALA A 69 -8.20 5.57 9.99
C ALA A 69 -7.00 5.82 10.94
N LEU A 70 -6.92 5.11 12.06
CA LEU A 70 -5.80 5.23 13.01
C LEU A 70 -5.17 3.88 13.37
N SER A 71 -5.93 2.78 13.40
CA SER A 71 -5.42 1.41 13.59
C SER A 71 -4.32 1.27 14.65
N CYS A 72 -4.58 1.76 15.86
CA CYS A 72 -3.61 1.69 16.95
C CYS A 72 -3.92 0.57 17.93
N PRO A 73 -2.92 -0.07 18.57
CA PRO A 73 -3.11 -1.22 19.48
C PRO A 73 -4.19 -1.03 20.55
N ASN A 74 -4.37 0.21 21.03
CA ASN A 74 -5.33 0.53 22.10
C ASN A 74 -6.74 0.87 21.59
N ASP A 75 -6.95 0.97 20.28
CA ASP A 75 -8.30 1.18 19.76
C ASP A 75 -9.09 -0.11 20.01
N PRO A 76 -10.27 -0.03 20.65
CA PRO A 76 -11.12 -1.19 20.86
C PRO A 76 -11.38 -1.82 19.50
N ARG A 77 -11.11 -3.13 19.37
CA ARG A 77 -11.49 -3.87 18.17
C ARG A 77 -13.00 -3.64 17.96
N PRO A 78 -13.47 -3.31 16.76
CA PRO A 78 -14.90 -3.24 16.51
C PRO A 78 -15.53 -4.54 16.98
N PRO A 79 -16.50 -4.49 17.92
CA PRO A 79 -17.23 -5.68 18.30
C PRO A 79 -17.93 -6.18 17.03
N ASP A 80 -17.64 -7.42 16.66
CA ASP A 80 -18.43 -8.23 15.71
C ASP A 80 -18.18 -8.15 14.19
N GLN A 81 -17.08 -7.59 13.67
CA GLN A 81 -16.74 -7.80 12.23
C GLN A 81 -16.14 -9.18 11.91
N CYS A 82 -16.12 -10.13 12.85
CA CYS A 82 -15.89 -11.53 12.56
C CYS A 82 -16.94 -12.40 13.24
N SER A 83 -18.16 -12.37 12.71
CA SER A 83 -19.02 -13.56 12.71
C SER A 83 -19.18 -14.06 11.27
N ALA A 84 -18.07 -14.20 10.55
CA ALA A 84 -18.01 -15.20 9.48
C ALA A 84 -17.89 -16.54 10.20
N ASP A 85 -19.03 -17.13 10.55
CA ASP A 85 -19.14 -18.44 11.23
C ASP A 85 -18.79 -19.62 10.28
N ASP A 86 -18.19 -19.33 9.13
CA ASP A 86 -17.71 -20.31 8.16
C ASP A 86 -16.23 -19.99 7.88
N GLY A 87 -15.33 -20.55 8.69
CA GLY A 87 -13.93 -20.17 8.73
C GLY A 87 -13.24 -20.12 7.37
N ASN A 88 -12.53 -19.02 7.10
CA ASN A 88 -11.05 -18.99 7.02
C ASN A 88 -10.47 -17.83 6.19
N ASP A 89 -11.21 -16.78 5.86
CA ASP A 89 -10.67 -15.75 4.95
C ASP A 89 -10.34 -14.46 5.70
N ALA A 90 -9.11 -14.40 6.24
CA ALA A 90 -8.46 -13.11 6.40
C ALA A 90 -8.25 -12.56 4.98
N ASP A 91 -9.15 -11.69 4.53
CA ASP A 91 -9.02 -10.98 3.25
C ASP A 91 -7.79 -10.08 3.35
N GLY A 92 -6.65 -10.58 2.85
CA GLY A 92 -5.33 -9.95 2.89
C GLY A 92 -5.32 -8.54 2.29
N GLY A 93 -4.65 -8.35 1.17
CA GLY A 93 -4.76 -7.09 0.45
C GLY A 93 -3.82 -5.96 0.87
N VAL A 94 -4.03 -4.85 0.19
CA VAL A 94 -3.40 -3.55 0.45
C VAL A 94 -4.35 -2.70 1.28
N ARG A 95 -3.91 -2.27 2.47
CA ARG A 95 -4.75 -1.50 3.40
C ARG A 95 -4.32 -0.03 3.45
N LEU A 96 -5.29 0.89 3.36
CA LEU A 96 -5.09 2.30 3.66
C LEU A 96 -5.21 2.56 5.16
N VAL A 97 -4.29 3.33 5.74
CA VAL A 97 -4.36 3.77 7.14
C VAL A 97 -3.92 5.22 7.30
N GLY A 98 -4.51 5.97 8.21
CA GLY A 98 -4.10 7.36 8.49
C GLY A 98 -2.92 7.45 9.48
N ARG A 99 -2.08 8.47 9.31
CA ARG A 99 -1.02 8.82 10.26
C ARG A 99 -1.61 9.38 11.56
N GLY A 100 -1.10 8.91 12.71
CA GLY A 100 -1.44 9.46 14.03
C GLY A 100 -1.53 8.41 15.14
N MET A 101 -1.67 8.85 16.39
CA MET A 101 -1.94 8.08 17.62
C MET A 101 -0.91 7.02 18.07
N CYS A 102 -0.24 6.33 17.14
CA CYS A 102 0.76 5.30 17.41
C CYS A 102 1.82 5.25 16.30
N THR A 103 2.81 4.38 16.46
CA THR A 103 3.93 4.24 15.51
C THR A 103 3.48 3.56 14.20
N PHE A 104 4.18 3.85 13.09
CA PHE A 104 3.92 3.22 11.80
C PHE A 104 4.04 1.70 11.84
N GLN A 105 5.03 1.18 12.57
CA GLN A 105 5.21 -0.25 12.73
C GLN A 105 4.03 -0.89 13.47
N SER A 106 3.53 -0.24 14.53
CA SER A 106 2.35 -0.73 15.26
C SER A 106 1.11 -0.80 14.37
N LYS A 107 0.93 0.17 13.47
CA LYS A 107 -0.16 0.15 12.48
C LYS A 107 0.01 -1.02 11.50
N ALA A 108 1.21 -1.14 10.92
CA ALA A 108 1.52 -2.18 9.95
C ALA A 108 1.33 -3.59 10.54
N GLN A 109 1.88 -3.82 11.73
CA GLN A 109 1.72 -5.06 12.47
C GLN A 109 0.24 -5.35 12.77
N ARG A 110 -0.50 -4.36 13.27
CA ARG A 110 -1.92 -4.54 13.59
C ARG A 110 -2.76 -4.86 12.34
N GLN A 111 -2.51 -4.20 11.21
CA GLN A 111 -3.20 -4.49 9.95
C GLN A 111 -2.92 -5.92 9.47
N HIS A 112 -1.69 -6.38 9.62
CA HIS A 112 -1.32 -7.75 9.32
C HIS A 112 -1.96 -8.77 10.26
N GLU A 113 -1.97 -8.50 11.57
CA GLU A 113 -2.58 -9.40 12.57
C GLU A 113 -4.11 -9.48 12.45
N LEU A 114 -4.78 -8.36 12.13
CA LEU A 114 -6.24 -8.30 12.06
C LEU A 114 -6.81 -8.75 10.72
N TYR A 115 -6.14 -8.41 9.62
CA TYR A 115 -6.66 -8.59 8.27
C TYR A 115 -5.76 -9.44 7.37
N GLY A 116 -4.58 -9.86 7.83
CA GLY A 116 -3.62 -10.56 6.96
C GLY A 116 -3.03 -9.65 5.88
N ALA A 117 -3.05 -8.33 6.07
CA ALA A 117 -2.58 -7.37 5.08
C ALA A 117 -1.18 -7.72 4.55
N GLU A 118 -0.99 -7.64 3.24
CA GLU A 118 0.31 -7.86 2.57
C GLU A 118 1.08 -6.54 2.39
N ALA A 119 0.33 -5.45 2.20
CA ALA A 119 0.87 -4.10 2.19
C ALA A 119 -0.01 -3.11 2.95
N VAL A 120 0.63 -2.08 3.48
CA VAL A 120 -0.02 -0.98 4.19
C VAL A 120 0.47 0.34 3.60
N ILE A 121 -0.49 1.13 3.11
CA ILE A 121 -0.26 2.49 2.62
C ILE A 121 -0.70 3.45 3.72
N VAL A 122 0.25 4.16 4.29
CA VAL A 122 0.00 5.16 5.33
C VAL A 122 -0.23 6.50 4.65
N ILE A 123 -1.37 7.14 4.92
CA ILE A 123 -1.72 8.47 4.44
C ILE A 123 -1.20 9.49 5.45
N ASN A 124 -0.38 10.43 4.99
CA ASN A 124 0.05 11.54 5.84
C ASN A 124 -1.11 12.52 6.04
N MET A 125 -1.42 12.88 7.29
CA MET A 125 -2.45 13.89 7.58
C MET A 125 -1.99 15.33 7.30
N VAL A 126 -0.72 15.52 6.92
CA VAL A 126 -0.16 16.81 6.48
C VAL A 126 0.00 16.74 4.96
N GLU A 127 -0.63 17.69 4.27
CA GLU A 127 -0.94 17.61 2.83
C GLU A 127 0.27 17.34 1.93
N GLU A 128 1.43 17.95 2.17
CA GLU A 128 2.52 17.98 1.17
C GLU A 128 3.85 17.35 1.61
N GLU A 129 3.90 16.66 2.76
CA GLU A 129 5.19 16.17 3.29
C GLU A 129 5.34 14.65 3.13
N LEU A 130 6.35 14.22 2.37
CA LEU A 130 6.89 12.86 2.47
C LEU A 130 8.11 12.87 3.38
N PHE A 131 8.14 11.96 4.34
CA PHE A 131 9.29 11.73 5.20
C PHE A 131 9.55 10.23 5.36
N LEU A 132 10.75 9.89 5.84
CA LEU A 132 11.13 8.50 6.08
C LEU A 132 10.50 8.00 7.37
N MET A 133 9.79 6.88 7.28
CA MET A 133 9.23 6.20 8.46
C MET A 133 10.34 5.40 9.14
N ALA A 134 10.94 5.98 10.19
CA ALA A 134 11.89 5.28 11.04
C ALA A 134 11.18 4.40 12.07
N HIS A 135 11.83 3.30 12.43
CA HIS A 135 11.45 2.51 13.60
C HIS A 135 11.77 3.30 14.88
N GLY A 136 10.84 3.34 15.83
CA GLY A 136 11.00 4.06 17.10
C GLY A 136 11.72 3.28 18.21
N GLY A 137 12.07 2.01 17.97
CA GLY A 137 12.69 1.11 18.95
C GLY A 137 14.13 0.72 18.62
N THR A 138 14.77 0.01 19.54
CA THR A 138 16.14 -0.53 19.40
C THR A 138 16.18 -1.96 18.87
N ASP A 139 15.02 -2.61 18.75
CA ASP A 139 14.94 -4.00 18.32
C ASP A 139 14.79 -4.05 16.80
N ASP A 140 15.93 -4.24 16.13
CA ASP A 140 16.04 -4.65 14.72
C ASP A 140 15.49 -6.08 14.48
N GLY A 141 14.71 -6.63 15.41
CA GLY A 141 14.06 -7.92 15.26
C GLY A 141 13.17 -7.90 14.02
N MET A 142 13.21 -8.98 13.23
CA MET A 142 12.24 -9.24 12.16
C MET A 142 10.87 -9.41 12.81
N VAL A 143 10.19 -8.31 13.07
CA VAL A 143 8.75 -8.32 13.31
C VAL A 143 8.12 -8.60 11.96
N ASP A 144 7.24 -9.60 11.92
CA ASP A 144 6.45 -9.92 10.75
C ASP A 144 5.51 -8.76 10.46
N THR A 145 5.92 -7.90 9.53
CA THR A 145 5.19 -6.69 9.15
C THR A 145 5.06 -6.64 7.65
N PRO A 146 3.94 -6.14 7.12
CA PRO A 146 3.69 -6.05 5.70
C PRO A 146 4.56 -4.97 5.04
N VAL A 147 4.56 -4.97 3.72
CA VAL A 147 5.21 -3.91 2.93
C VAL A 147 4.55 -2.57 3.27
N THR A 148 5.30 -1.67 3.90
CA THR A 148 4.73 -0.41 4.40
C THR A 148 5.32 0.78 3.68
N VAL A 149 4.46 1.66 3.18
CA VAL A 149 4.81 2.90 2.47
C VAL A 149 3.99 4.07 2.98
N LEU A 150 4.51 5.29 2.84
CA LEU A 150 3.84 6.54 3.17
C LEU A 150 3.54 7.31 1.88
N VAL A 151 2.33 7.83 1.75
CA VAL A 151 1.90 8.77 0.70
C VAL A 151 1.56 10.13 1.32
N THR A 152 1.47 11.16 0.48
CA THR A 152 1.05 12.49 0.94
C THR A 152 -0.44 12.50 1.32
N GLY A 153 -0.89 13.57 1.98
CA GLY A 153 -2.31 13.73 2.30
C GLY A 153 -3.17 13.92 1.07
N LEU A 154 -2.69 14.73 0.12
CA LEU A 154 -3.36 14.97 -1.16
C LEU A 154 -3.50 13.68 -1.97
N ASP A 155 -2.40 12.92 -2.12
CA ASP A 155 -2.44 11.63 -2.81
C ASP A 155 -3.40 10.66 -2.12
N GLY A 156 -3.42 10.62 -0.79
CA GLY A 156 -4.33 9.77 -0.03
C GLY A 156 -5.81 10.15 -0.16
N GLU A 157 -6.12 11.45 -0.26
CA GLU A 157 -7.47 11.95 -0.54
C GLU A 157 -7.93 11.53 -1.95
N ASP A 158 -7.07 11.71 -2.96
CA ASP A 158 -7.34 11.27 -4.33
C ASP A 158 -7.61 9.76 -4.40
N MET A 159 -6.83 8.94 -3.66
CA MET A 159 -7.08 7.50 -3.54
C MET A 159 -8.44 7.20 -2.89
N GLY A 160 -8.81 7.94 -1.85
CA GLY A 160 -10.11 7.81 -1.18
C GLY A 160 -11.28 8.11 -2.11
N HIS A 161 -11.22 9.24 -2.83
CA HIS A 161 -12.23 9.61 -3.82
C HIS A 161 -12.35 8.58 -4.95
N LEU A 162 -11.22 7.99 -5.38
CA LEU A 162 -11.23 6.94 -6.39
C LEU A 162 -11.94 5.67 -5.87
N ILE A 163 -11.70 5.29 -4.61
CA ILE A 163 -12.39 4.14 -3.99
C ILE A 163 -13.90 4.38 -3.88
N GLU A 164 -14.32 5.57 -3.43
CA GLU A 164 -15.73 5.93 -3.31
C GLU A 164 -16.43 6.01 -4.67
N SER A 165 -15.82 6.70 -5.64
CA SER A 165 -16.40 6.90 -6.97
C SER A 165 -16.59 5.61 -7.75
N VAL A 166 -15.71 4.62 -7.55
CA VAL A 166 -15.82 3.31 -8.19
C VAL A 166 -17.03 2.55 -7.66
N GLY A 167 -17.26 2.59 -6.34
CA GLY A 167 -18.45 1.98 -5.72
C GLY A 167 -19.76 2.59 -6.20
N ASP A 168 -19.79 3.91 -6.43
CA ASP A 168 -21.00 4.63 -6.86
C ASP A 168 -21.27 4.53 -8.38
N THR A 169 -20.23 4.63 -9.20
CA THR A 169 -20.38 4.77 -10.67
C THR A 169 -20.53 3.42 -11.37
N HIS A 170 -19.90 2.37 -10.83
CA HIS A 170 -19.84 1.07 -11.48
C HIS A 170 -20.11 -0.05 -10.46
N PRO A 171 -21.40 -0.36 -10.18
CA PRO A 171 -21.78 -1.39 -9.20
C PRO A 171 -21.24 -2.79 -9.50
N TRP A 172 -20.80 -3.02 -10.73
CA TRP A 172 -20.19 -4.27 -11.21
C TRP A 172 -18.68 -4.36 -10.92
N ILE A 173 -18.02 -3.26 -10.55
CA ILE A 173 -16.64 -3.30 -10.06
C ILE A 173 -16.69 -3.73 -8.60
N THR A 174 -16.28 -4.96 -8.36
CA THR A 174 -16.30 -5.59 -7.04
C THR A 174 -15.09 -5.20 -6.18
N SER A 175 -13.98 -4.80 -6.82
CA SER A 175 -12.73 -4.49 -6.13
C SER A 175 -11.81 -3.58 -6.93
N LEU A 176 -11.05 -2.75 -6.22
CA LEU A 176 -9.88 -2.06 -6.74
C LEU A 176 -8.62 -2.87 -6.46
N ILE A 177 -7.66 -2.84 -7.38
CA ILE A 177 -6.35 -3.47 -7.17
C ILE A 177 -5.33 -2.38 -6.87
N GLY A 178 -4.67 -2.50 -5.72
CA GLY A 178 -3.54 -1.67 -5.33
C GLY A 178 -2.24 -2.42 -5.59
N ARG A 179 -1.29 -1.77 -6.27
CA ARG A 179 0.05 -2.29 -6.51
C ARG A 179 1.08 -1.36 -5.88
N VAL A 180 1.79 -1.85 -4.87
CA VAL A 180 2.89 -1.16 -4.18
C VAL A 180 4.21 -1.68 -4.72
N ARG A 181 5.01 -0.81 -5.35
CA ARG A 181 6.28 -1.18 -5.95
C ARG A 181 7.44 -0.39 -5.37
N ILE A 182 8.40 -1.09 -4.76
CA ILE A 182 9.62 -0.49 -4.20
C ILE A 182 10.83 -1.07 -4.92
N ARG A 183 11.59 -0.24 -5.63
CA ARG A 183 12.84 -0.66 -6.29
C ARG A 183 14.07 0.01 -5.65
N PRO A 184 15.15 -0.74 -5.39
CA PRO A 184 16.43 -0.13 -5.06
C PRO A 184 16.96 0.65 -6.28
N GLN A 185 17.47 1.84 -6.03
CA GLN A 185 18.15 2.66 -7.02
C GLN A 185 19.65 2.71 -6.75
N VAL A 186 20.41 2.41 -7.79
CA VAL A 186 21.87 2.56 -7.77
C VAL A 186 22.20 4.02 -8.03
N LEU A 187 22.68 4.69 -6.99
CA LEU A 187 23.23 6.02 -7.11
C LEU A 187 24.57 5.96 -7.87
N LYS A 188 24.59 6.45 -9.11
CA LYS A 188 25.83 6.61 -9.88
C LYS A 188 26.44 7.95 -9.48
N LYS A 189 27.65 7.91 -8.89
CA LYS A 189 28.45 9.12 -8.65
C LYS A 189 29.13 9.47 -9.97
N ASP A 190 28.84 10.64 -10.51
CA ASP A 190 29.54 11.09 -11.71
C ASP A 190 31.00 11.50 -11.38
N GLY A 191 31.82 11.68 -12.41
CA GLY A 191 33.21 12.11 -12.26
C GLY A 191 33.37 13.49 -11.61
N SER A 192 32.29 14.27 -11.46
CA SER A 192 32.28 15.55 -10.74
C SER A 192 31.99 15.41 -9.24
N GLY A 193 31.70 14.18 -8.80
CA GLY A 193 31.33 13.87 -7.43
C GLY A 193 29.87 14.14 -7.09
N VAL A 194 29.07 14.58 -8.05
CA VAL A 194 27.63 14.76 -7.93
C VAL A 194 26.96 13.40 -8.04
N VAL A 195 26.03 13.12 -7.13
CA VAL A 195 25.25 11.89 -7.15
C VAL A 195 24.00 12.15 -7.99
N ARG A 196 23.85 11.40 -9.08
CA ARG A 196 22.67 11.48 -9.94
C ARG A 196 21.92 10.16 -9.89
N LEU A 197 20.60 10.23 -9.97
CA LEU A 197 19.77 9.06 -10.21
C LEU A 197 20.06 8.57 -11.63
N GLY A 198 20.51 7.32 -11.76
CA GLY A 198 20.61 6.69 -13.07
C GLY A 198 19.20 6.52 -13.63
N ARG A 199 18.89 7.16 -14.76
CA ARG A 199 17.68 6.84 -15.53
C ARG A 199 17.93 5.52 -16.24
N ASP A 200 17.80 4.43 -15.51
CA ASP A 200 17.70 3.10 -16.10
C ASP A 200 16.19 2.79 -16.13
N PHE A 201 15.46 3.40 -17.08
CA PHE A 201 14.06 3.09 -17.41
C PHE A 201 14.03 2.59 -18.85
N ASP A 202 14.45 1.34 -19.04
CA ASP A 202 14.12 0.54 -20.21
C ASP A 202 13.46 -0.75 -19.66
N ASP A 203 12.13 -0.74 -19.55
CA ASP A 203 11.26 -1.92 -19.48
C ASP A 203 10.06 -1.64 -20.39
#